data_AF-A0A6A5WVT7-F1
#
_entry.id   AF-A0A6A5WVT7-F1
#
_cell.length_a   1.000
_cell.length_b   1.000
_cell.length_c   1.000
_cell.angle_alpha   90.00
_cell.angle_beta   90.00
_cell.angle_gamma   90.00
#
_symmetry.space_group_name_H-M   'P 1'
#
loop_
_entity.id
_entity.type
_entity.pdbx_description
1 polymer ?
#
loop_
_entity_poly.entity_id
_entity_poly.type
_entity_poly.pdbx_seq_one_letter_code
_entity_poly.pdbx_strand_id
1 'polypeptide(L)'
;MRLVIRDEKLAASQHVAQYIINRINKFAPTSARPFVLGLPTGSSPLLIYKTLVERHRAGDISFKNVITFNMDEYIGLDRDHPESYHSFMFQHFFSHVDVPQSQINILNGNALDLEAECASYEAMIKAVGGIDLFLGGIGADGHIAFNEPGSSLASRTRVKTLAYDTVVANSRFFGGDLELVPKMALTAREVVIIVTGAGKSLALQKCIEGGVNHMWTLSALQLHPHSMVVCDEDATLELRVKTVKYFKSIEEVSNRFGITQAIPISVQMRAPVPEISVERLAPPSKPPSRAVTPDLYPDSMASRLPAFENRSLMFAPEDLPFDRMGSRFSGPAMTV
;
A
#
# COMPACT_ATOMS: atom_id res chain seq x y z
N MET A 1 15.45 -2.99 11.69
CA MET A 1 14.10 -3.25 11.16
C MET A 1 13.17 -3.71 12.28
N ARG A 2 11.93 -3.22 12.30
CA ARG A 2 10.84 -3.72 13.15
C ARG A 2 9.87 -4.51 12.29
N LEU A 3 9.40 -5.65 12.77
CA LEU A 3 8.26 -6.38 12.19
C LEU A 3 7.18 -6.46 13.26
N VAL A 4 6.01 -5.89 12.96
CA VAL A 4 4.84 -5.83 13.83
C VAL A 4 3.78 -6.73 13.23
N ILE A 5 3.34 -7.73 13.97
CA ILE A 5 2.37 -8.73 13.50
C ILE A 5 1.06 -8.52 14.25
N ARG A 6 -0.05 -8.48 13.52
CA ARG A 6 -1.40 -8.37 14.07
C ARG A 6 -2.26 -9.51 13.55
N ASP A 7 -3.26 -9.90 14.32
CA ASP A 7 -4.09 -11.04 13.98
C ASP A 7 -4.87 -10.81 12.68
N GLU A 8 -5.36 -9.58 12.48
CA GLU A 8 -6.22 -9.23 11.35
C GLU A 8 -5.69 -8.02 10.54
N LYS A 9 -6.06 -8.00 9.25
CA LYS A 9 -5.81 -6.89 8.33
C LYS A 9 -6.26 -5.52 8.90
N LEU A 10 -7.41 -5.48 9.57
CA LEU A 10 -7.92 -4.25 10.18
C LEU A 10 -7.01 -3.78 11.32
N ALA A 11 -6.62 -4.69 12.22
CA ALA A 11 -5.73 -4.38 13.33
C ALA A 11 -4.34 -3.91 12.86
N ALA A 12 -3.79 -4.53 11.81
CA ALA A 12 -2.55 -4.09 11.16
C ALA A 12 -2.70 -2.65 10.61
N SER A 13 -3.81 -2.38 9.92
CA SER A 13 -4.10 -1.05 9.35
C SER A 13 -4.29 0.03 10.43
N GLN A 14 -5.04 -0.28 11.48
CA GLN A 14 -5.24 0.62 12.62
C GLN A 14 -3.92 0.91 13.36
N HIS A 15 -3.04 -0.08 13.48
CA HIS A 15 -1.72 0.13 14.06
C HIS A 15 -0.90 1.14 13.24
N VAL A 16 -0.88 1.00 11.92
CA VAL A 16 -0.18 1.96 11.04
C VAL A 16 -0.81 3.36 11.11
N ALA A 17 -2.15 3.46 11.10
CA ALA A 17 -2.82 4.75 11.23
C ALA A 17 -2.49 5.43 12.57
N GLN A 18 -2.53 4.68 13.68
CA GLN A 18 -2.14 5.19 15.00
C GLN A 18 -0.67 5.60 15.04
N TYR A 19 0.21 4.87 14.35
CA TYR A 19 1.61 5.24 14.24
C TYR A 19 1.78 6.58 13.53
N ILE A 20 1.12 6.78 12.39
CA ILE A 20 1.15 8.04 11.64
C ILE A 20 0.62 9.20 12.50
N ILE A 21 -0.50 9.00 13.20
CA ILE A 21 -1.07 9.99 14.13
C ILE A 21 -0.06 10.37 15.21
N ASN A 22 0.55 9.38 15.87
CA ASN A 22 1.54 9.62 16.91
C ASN A 22 2.76 10.37 16.37
N ARG A 23 3.21 10.05 15.14
CA ARG A 23 4.36 10.71 14.52
C ARG A 23 4.06 12.17 14.18
N ILE A 24 2.91 12.46 13.58
CA ILE A 24 2.49 13.83 13.25
C ILE A 24 2.30 14.65 14.53
N ASN A 25 1.54 14.13 15.51
CA ASN A 25 1.27 14.84 16.76
C ASN A 25 2.54 15.08 17.59
N LYS A 26 3.44 14.07 17.70
CA LYS A 26 4.72 14.24 18.38
C LYS A 26 5.65 15.20 17.65
N PHE A 27 5.59 15.24 16.31
CA PHE A 27 6.36 16.21 15.54
C PHE A 27 5.83 17.63 15.73
N ALA A 28 4.54 17.81 16.01
CA ALA A 28 3.88 19.11 16.22
C ALA A 28 4.18 20.10 15.05
N PRO A 29 3.68 19.80 13.83
CA PRO A 29 4.02 20.57 12.65
C PRO A 29 3.40 21.97 12.68
N THR A 30 4.16 22.94 12.17
CA THR A 30 3.75 24.33 11.97
C THR A 30 3.93 24.70 10.49
N SER A 31 3.42 25.86 10.06
CA SER A 31 3.65 26.35 8.70
C SER A 31 5.15 26.48 8.35
N ALA A 32 5.97 26.91 9.30
CA ALA A 32 7.43 27.04 9.14
C ALA A 32 8.18 25.70 9.22
N ARG A 33 7.58 24.68 9.84
CA ARG A 33 8.16 23.34 10.00
C ARG A 33 7.07 22.29 9.78
N PRO A 34 6.68 22.06 8.52
CA PRO A 34 5.63 21.10 8.20
C PRO A 34 6.16 19.66 8.28
N PHE A 35 5.25 18.71 8.49
CA PHE A 35 5.56 17.27 8.47
C PHE A 35 5.43 16.75 7.04
N VAL A 36 6.45 16.08 6.50
CA VAL A 36 6.44 15.58 5.12
C VAL A 36 6.13 14.09 5.10
N LEU A 37 5.00 13.72 4.50
CA LEU A 37 4.43 12.37 4.48
C LEU A 37 4.42 11.78 3.06
N GLY A 38 5.10 10.65 2.88
CA GLY A 38 5.03 9.83 1.68
C GLY A 38 3.84 8.88 1.72
N LEU A 39 3.06 8.80 0.63
CA LEU A 39 1.80 8.04 0.58
C LEU A 39 1.74 7.07 -0.62
N PRO A 40 1.26 5.83 -0.42
CA PRO A 40 1.03 4.87 -1.50
C PRO A 40 -0.44 4.88 -1.96
N THR A 41 -0.71 4.23 -3.08
CA THR A 41 -2.06 3.88 -3.52
C THR A 41 -2.32 2.37 -3.39
N GLY A 42 -3.41 1.88 -3.98
CA GLY A 42 -3.76 0.47 -4.00
C GLY A 42 -4.59 0.00 -2.80
N SER A 43 -4.87 -1.30 -2.72
CA SER A 43 -5.84 -1.85 -1.77
C SER A 43 -5.33 -1.98 -0.32
N SER A 44 -4.01 -2.03 -0.13
CA SER A 44 -3.39 -2.13 1.21
C SER A 44 -3.63 -0.89 2.07
N PRO A 45 -3.41 0.36 1.60
CA PRO A 45 -3.60 1.54 2.43
C PRO A 45 -5.06 1.99 2.64
N LEU A 46 -6.05 1.41 1.95
CA LEU A 46 -7.45 1.86 2.04
C LEU A 46 -8.01 1.90 3.48
N LEU A 47 -7.74 0.86 4.27
CA LEU A 47 -8.20 0.82 5.66
C LEU A 47 -7.44 1.83 6.54
N ILE A 48 -6.17 2.09 6.22
CA ILE A 48 -5.37 3.13 6.89
C ILE A 48 -5.98 4.50 6.61
N TYR A 49 -6.28 4.83 5.35
CA TYR A 49 -6.93 6.09 4.99
C TYR A 49 -8.28 6.25 5.66
N LYS A 50 -9.12 5.21 5.66
CA LYS A 50 -10.41 5.21 6.36
C LYS A 50 -10.24 5.55 7.84
N THR A 51 -9.31 4.89 8.53
CA THR A 51 -9.03 5.17 9.95
C THR A 51 -8.47 6.59 10.15
N LEU A 52 -7.57 7.07 9.29
CA LEU A 52 -7.05 8.45 9.40
C LEU A 52 -8.15 9.50 9.23
N VAL A 53 -9.09 9.28 8.30
CA VAL A 53 -10.26 10.15 8.10
C VAL A 53 -11.17 10.15 9.32
N GLU A 54 -11.48 8.98 9.87
CA GLU A 54 -12.28 8.85 11.10
C GLU A 54 -11.63 9.60 12.26
N ARG A 55 -10.32 9.44 12.43
CA ARG A 55 -9.52 10.08 13.50
C ARG A 55 -9.39 11.59 13.32
N HIS A 56 -9.24 12.07 12.09
CA HIS A 56 -9.31 13.49 11.79
C HIS A 56 -10.67 14.08 12.18
N ARG A 57 -11.78 13.40 11.81
CA ARG A 57 -13.14 13.85 12.15
C ARG A 57 -13.39 13.85 13.67
N ALA A 58 -12.73 12.97 14.41
CA ALA A 58 -12.75 12.94 15.87
C ALA A 58 -11.88 14.04 16.53
N GLY A 59 -11.04 14.75 15.76
CA GLY A 59 -10.14 15.78 16.28
C GLY A 59 -8.78 15.24 16.78
N ASP A 60 -8.48 13.96 16.55
CA ASP A 60 -7.24 13.32 17.03
C ASP A 60 -6.00 13.73 16.22
N ILE A 61 -6.18 14.24 15.00
CA ILE A 61 -5.10 14.64 14.08
C ILE A 61 -5.56 15.76 13.13
N SER A 62 -4.63 16.64 12.76
CA SER A 62 -4.80 17.62 11.67
C SER A 62 -3.67 17.47 10.64
N PHE A 63 -4.01 17.70 9.38
CA PHE A 63 -3.14 17.69 8.21
C PHE A 63 -2.85 19.10 7.67
N LYS A 64 -3.30 20.18 8.34
CA LYS A 64 -3.07 21.58 7.93
C LYS A 64 -1.61 21.93 7.64
N ASN A 65 -0.69 21.36 8.41
CA ASN A 65 0.75 21.59 8.28
C ASN A 65 1.48 20.33 7.81
N VAL A 66 0.81 19.50 7.00
CA VAL A 66 1.39 18.30 6.39
C VAL A 66 1.59 18.53 4.89
N ILE A 67 2.77 18.15 4.38
CA ILE A 67 3.06 18.10 2.94
C ILE A 67 3.06 16.65 2.52
N THR A 68 2.32 16.31 1.47
CA THR A 68 2.24 14.93 0.98
C THR A 68 2.97 14.75 -0.33
N PHE A 69 3.62 13.59 -0.49
CA PHE A 69 4.21 13.15 -1.75
C PHE A 69 3.72 11.72 -2.04
N ASN A 70 3.03 11.54 -3.15
CA ASN A 70 2.59 10.22 -3.60
C ASN A 70 3.69 9.46 -4.32
N MET A 71 3.64 8.13 -4.23
CA MET A 71 4.66 7.25 -4.80
C MET A 71 4.77 7.30 -6.32
N ASP A 72 3.69 7.54 -7.05
CA ASP A 72 3.57 7.31 -8.49
C ASP A 72 2.25 7.89 -9.07
N GLU A 73 2.14 7.94 -10.40
CA GLU A 73 0.91 8.26 -11.16
C GLU A 73 1.05 7.80 -12.63
N TYR A 74 0.00 7.18 -13.20
CA TYR A 74 -0.11 6.68 -14.60
C TYR A 74 0.24 7.72 -15.65
N ILE A 75 1.10 7.33 -16.62
CA ILE A 75 1.41 8.16 -17.80
C ILE A 75 0.31 7.98 -18.84
N GLY A 76 -0.12 9.09 -19.46
CA GLY A 76 -1.12 9.09 -20.52
C GLY A 76 -2.55 8.85 -20.03
N LEU A 77 -2.75 8.70 -18.71
CA LEU A 77 -4.08 8.57 -18.13
C LEU A 77 -4.57 9.95 -17.70
N ASP A 78 -5.78 10.31 -18.13
CA ASP A 78 -6.38 11.58 -17.73
C ASP A 78 -6.43 11.69 -16.20
N ARG A 79 -6.10 12.90 -15.70
CA ARG A 79 -6.07 13.15 -14.27
C ARG A 79 -7.42 12.87 -13.60
N ASP A 80 -8.51 13.22 -14.28
CA ASP A 80 -9.87 13.05 -13.79
C ASP A 80 -10.40 11.63 -14.05
N HIS A 81 -9.60 10.75 -14.65
CA HIS A 81 -9.96 9.35 -14.86
C HIS A 81 -10.20 8.66 -13.51
N PRO A 82 -11.25 7.84 -13.34
CA PRO A 82 -11.56 7.20 -12.04
C PRO A 82 -10.41 6.38 -11.45
N GLU A 83 -9.62 5.75 -12.30
CA GLU A 83 -8.48 4.89 -11.91
C GLU A 83 -7.14 5.63 -11.83
N SER A 84 -7.11 6.96 -12.05
CA SER A 84 -5.90 7.74 -11.80
C SER A 84 -5.57 7.76 -10.31
N TYR A 85 -4.30 7.87 -9.97
CA TYR A 85 -3.89 7.98 -8.57
C TYR A 85 -4.26 9.34 -7.96
N HIS A 86 -4.41 10.38 -8.79
CA HIS A 86 -5.13 11.62 -8.43
C HIS A 86 -6.55 11.30 -7.94
N SER A 87 -7.38 10.66 -8.75
CA SER A 87 -8.76 10.33 -8.38
C SER A 87 -8.82 9.44 -7.14
N PHE A 88 -7.99 8.40 -7.07
CA PHE A 88 -7.88 7.50 -5.93
C PHE A 88 -7.62 8.26 -4.62
N MET A 89 -6.60 9.13 -4.61
CA MET A 89 -6.21 9.85 -3.40
C MET A 89 -7.27 10.87 -2.96
N PHE A 90 -7.89 11.58 -3.90
CA PHE A 90 -8.97 12.51 -3.58
C PHE A 90 -10.24 11.78 -3.11
N GLN A 91 -10.57 10.64 -3.71
CA GLN A 91 -11.73 9.84 -3.31
C GLN A 91 -11.57 9.26 -1.91
N HIS A 92 -10.40 8.71 -1.59
CA HIS A 92 -10.20 7.93 -0.36
C HIS A 92 -9.62 8.73 0.80
N PHE A 93 -8.96 9.87 0.55
CA PHE A 93 -8.24 10.58 1.60
C PHE A 93 -8.35 12.10 1.54
N PHE A 94 -7.82 12.75 0.50
CA PHE A 94 -7.60 14.21 0.51
C PHE A 94 -8.89 15.04 0.59
N SER A 95 -10.02 14.56 0.06
CA SER A 95 -11.30 15.28 0.18
C SER A 95 -11.94 15.20 1.57
N HIS A 96 -11.37 14.42 2.49
CA HIS A 96 -11.98 14.11 3.79
C HIS A 96 -11.18 14.63 4.99
N VAL A 97 -10.04 15.29 4.74
CA VAL A 97 -9.13 15.84 5.76
C VAL A 97 -8.75 17.28 5.42
N ASP A 98 -8.18 18.00 6.40
CA ASP A 98 -7.83 19.43 6.30
C ASP A 98 -6.43 19.71 5.71
N VAL A 99 -5.93 18.84 4.83
CA VAL A 99 -4.66 19.08 4.12
C VAL A 99 -4.84 20.21 3.09
N PRO A 100 -4.00 21.26 3.08
CA PRO A 100 -4.11 22.31 2.09
C PRO A 100 -3.77 21.76 0.72
N GLN A 101 -4.57 22.11 -0.30
CA GLN A 101 -4.34 21.62 -1.65
C GLN A 101 -2.93 21.94 -2.17
N SER A 102 -2.40 23.11 -1.83
CA SER A 102 -1.05 23.51 -2.21
C SER A 102 0.03 22.57 -1.65
N GLN A 103 -0.27 21.79 -0.60
CA GLN A 103 0.66 20.86 0.05
C GLN A 103 0.52 19.42 -0.45
N ILE A 104 -0.36 19.15 -1.41
CA ILE A 104 -0.53 17.84 -2.05
C ILE A 104 0.36 17.76 -3.29
N ASN A 105 1.28 16.80 -3.34
CA ASN A 105 2.15 16.58 -4.48
C ASN A 105 1.95 15.16 -5.03
N ILE A 106 1.40 15.05 -6.23
CA ILE A 106 1.29 13.83 -7.02
C ILE A 106 1.92 14.15 -8.38
N LEU A 107 2.64 13.21 -8.98
CA LEU A 107 3.21 13.41 -10.30
C LEU A 107 2.19 13.85 -11.34
N ASN A 108 2.67 14.60 -12.32
CA ASN A 108 1.98 14.78 -13.58
C ASN A 108 2.41 13.71 -14.61
N GLY A 109 1.65 12.62 -14.70
CA GLY A 109 1.86 11.59 -15.74
C GLY A 109 1.59 12.06 -17.18
N ASN A 110 1.03 13.26 -17.36
CA ASN A 110 0.76 13.86 -18.68
C ASN A 110 1.66 15.08 -18.96
N ALA A 111 2.79 15.22 -18.26
CA ALA A 111 3.77 16.26 -18.55
C ALA A 111 4.39 16.07 -19.95
N LEU A 112 4.66 17.18 -20.64
CA LEU A 112 5.32 17.16 -21.96
C LEU A 112 6.73 16.58 -21.90
N ASP A 113 7.45 16.87 -20.81
CA ASP A 113 8.77 16.32 -20.50
C ASP A 113 8.71 15.58 -19.15
N LEU A 114 8.63 14.26 -19.24
CA LEU A 114 8.52 13.38 -18.07
C LEU A 114 9.81 13.33 -17.25
N GLU A 115 10.98 13.53 -17.87
CA GLU A 115 12.26 13.55 -17.15
C GLU A 115 12.39 14.83 -16.33
N ALA A 116 12.01 15.97 -16.90
CA ALA A 116 11.96 17.24 -16.20
C ALA A 116 10.95 17.21 -15.03
N GLU A 117 9.78 16.60 -15.22
CA GLU A 117 8.80 16.38 -14.14
C GLU A 117 9.40 15.56 -12.99
N CYS A 118 10.09 14.45 -13.29
CA CYS A 118 10.77 13.63 -12.28
C CYS A 118 11.84 14.41 -11.52
N ALA A 119 12.67 15.18 -12.23
CA ALA A 119 13.72 16.00 -11.62
C ALA A 119 13.14 17.11 -10.73
N SER A 120 12.05 17.74 -11.18
CA SER A 120 11.30 18.74 -10.40
C SER A 120 10.71 18.12 -9.14
N TYR A 121 10.15 16.92 -9.22
CA TYR A 121 9.58 16.21 -8.07
C TYR A 121 10.63 15.91 -6.99
N GLU A 122 11.82 15.43 -7.39
CA GLU A 122 12.96 15.24 -6.49
C GLU A 122 13.46 16.57 -5.89
N ALA A 123 13.48 17.64 -6.68
CA ALA A 123 13.84 18.97 -6.21
C ALA A 123 12.84 19.51 -5.17
N MET A 124 11.54 19.29 -5.35
CA MET A 124 10.50 19.66 -4.37
C MET A 124 10.69 18.92 -3.05
N ILE A 125 10.95 17.61 -3.10
CA ILE A 125 11.24 16.81 -1.89
C ILE A 125 12.49 17.35 -1.18
N LYS A 126 13.55 17.65 -1.93
CA LYS A 126 14.78 18.20 -1.36
C LYS A 126 14.55 19.59 -0.75
N ALA A 127 13.76 20.44 -1.39
CA ALA A 127 13.45 21.80 -0.94
C ALA A 127 12.69 21.83 0.39
N VAL A 128 11.80 20.85 0.62
CA VAL A 128 11.14 20.68 1.92
C VAL A 128 11.98 19.90 2.94
N GLY A 129 13.22 19.51 2.57
CA GLY A 129 14.19 18.85 3.44
C GLY A 129 14.05 17.32 3.53
N GLY A 130 13.39 16.68 2.57
CA GLY A 130 13.19 15.22 2.48
C GLY A 130 11.81 14.76 2.95
N ILE A 131 11.63 13.44 3.10
CA ILE A 131 10.40 12.84 3.63
C ILE A 131 10.62 12.37 5.06
N ASP A 132 9.75 12.79 5.98
CA ASP A 132 9.85 12.47 7.41
C ASP A 132 9.37 11.05 7.68
N LEU A 133 8.26 10.64 7.07
CA LEU A 133 7.73 9.27 7.13
C LEU A 133 7.16 8.88 5.77
N PHE A 134 7.51 7.69 5.30
CA PHE A 134 7.02 7.12 4.06
C PHE A 134 6.18 5.88 4.35
N LEU A 135 4.88 5.96 4.05
CA LEU A 135 4.02 4.79 4.03
C LEU A 135 4.15 4.11 2.67
N GLY A 136 4.41 2.80 2.66
CA GLY A 136 4.50 1.99 1.46
C GLY A 136 3.69 0.70 1.57
N GLY A 137 3.44 0.07 0.43
CA GLY A 137 2.97 -1.32 0.33
C GLY A 137 4.03 -2.19 -0.33
N ILE A 138 3.71 -3.47 -0.48
CA ILE A 138 4.53 -4.44 -1.22
C ILE A 138 3.71 -5.11 -2.33
N GLY A 139 4.32 -5.29 -3.50
CA GLY A 139 3.85 -6.16 -4.58
C GLY A 139 3.89 -7.65 -4.21
N ALA A 140 3.19 -8.50 -4.97
CA ALA A 140 3.29 -9.96 -4.77
C ALA A 140 4.66 -10.52 -5.21
N ASP A 141 5.37 -9.76 -6.05
CA ASP A 141 6.74 -9.93 -6.53
C ASP A 141 7.79 -9.21 -5.64
N GLY A 142 7.37 -8.60 -4.53
CA GLY A 142 8.25 -7.85 -3.64
C GLY A 142 8.58 -6.43 -4.07
N HIS A 143 7.91 -5.86 -5.07
CA HIS A 143 8.14 -4.48 -5.47
C HIS A 143 7.69 -3.48 -4.39
N ILE A 144 8.37 -2.33 -4.34
CA ILE A 144 7.93 -1.12 -3.63
C ILE A 144 7.67 -0.02 -4.66
N ALA A 145 6.51 0.64 -4.62
CA ALA A 145 6.01 1.46 -5.73
C ALA A 145 6.12 0.66 -7.06
N PHE A 146 6.52 1.31 -8.14
CA PHE A 146 6.86 0.63 -9.40
C PHE A 146 8.34 0.23 -9.51
N ASN A 147 9.04 -0.03 -8.39
CA ASN A 147 10.38 -0.60 -8.42
C ASN A 147 10.31 -2.11 -8.51
N GLU A 148 10.12 -2.57 -9.73
CA GLU A 148 9.95 -3.97 -10.05
C GLU A 148 11.25 -4.77 -9.96
N PRO A 149 11.16 -6.12 -9.97
CA PRO A 149 12.33 -6.98 -10.00
C PRO A 149 13.36 -6.56 -11.06
N GLY A 150 14.62 -6.45 -10.63
CA GLY A 150 15.74 -5.97 -11.44
C GLY A 150 15.99 -4.47 -11.35
N SER A 151 15.15 -3.70 -10.64
CA SER A 151 15.40 -2.27 -10.40
C SER A 151 16.64 -2.05 -9.52
N SER A 152 17.45 -1.04 -9.85
CA SER A 152 18.58 -0.66 -8.99
C SER A 152 18.10 -0.31 -7.59
N LEU A 153 18.73 -0.87 -6.55
CA LEU A 153 18.39 -0.58 -5.16
C LEU A 153 18.79 0.84 -4.71
N ALA A 154 19.61 1.52 -5.51
CA ALA A 154 19.99 2.92 -5.32
C ALA A 154 19.26 3.86 -6.30
N SER A 155 18.21 3.39 -6.98
CA SER A 155 17.49 4.19 -7.97
C SER A 155 16.82 5.42 -7.37
N ARG A 156 16.82 6.51 -8.14
CA ARG A 156 16.04 7.72 -7.89
C ARG A 156 14.71 7.69 -8.65
N THR A 157 13.90 8.74 -8.49
CA THR A 157 12.71 8.97 -9.32
C THR A 157 13.09 8.91 -10.80
N ARG A 158 12.46 8.01 -11.57
CA ARG A 158 12.81 7.74 -12.97
C ARG A 158 11.68 7.06 -13.70
N VAL A 159 11.75 7.15 -15.02
CA VAL A 159 10.87 6.48 -15.96
C VAL A 159 11.10 4.93 -16.00
N LYS A 160 10.16 4.06 -15.56
CA LYS A 160 10.24 2.58 -15.43
C LYS A 160 9.07 1.75 -16.07
N THR A 161 9.36 0.84 -16.99
CA THR A 161 8.34 -0.03 -17.60
C THR A 161 7.82 -1.08 -16.59
N LEU A 162 6.50 -1.33 -16.56
CA LEU A 162 5.85 -2.34 -15.73
C LEU A 162 6.11 -3.76 -16.27
N ALA A 163 6.30 -4.69 -15.36
CA ALA A 163 6.38 -6.11 -15.55
C ALA A 163 4.98 -6.66 -15.73
N TYR A 164 4.93 -7.77 -16.46
CA TYR A 164 3.69 -8.43 -16.82
C TYR A 164 2.80 -8.72 -15.60
N ASP A 165 3.38 -9.18 -14.49
CA ASP A 165 2.62 -9.49 -13.27
C ASP A 165 1.93 -8.25 -12.66
N THR A 166 2.59 -7.10 -12.69
CA THR A 166 2.02 -5.82 -12.22
C THR A 166 0.88 -5.38 -13.14
N VAL A 167 1.06 -5.53 -14.46
CA VAL A 167 0.02 -5.23 -15.45
C VAL A 167 -1.19 -6.13 -15.24
N VAL A 168 -1.00 -7.44 -15.06
CA VAL A 168 -2.10 -8.39 -14.78
C VAL A 168 -2.81 -8.07 -13.46
N ALA A 169 -2.07 -7.69 -12.41
CA ALA A 169 -2.66 -7.32 -11.13
C ALA A 169 -3.52 -6.04 -11.22
N ASN A 170 -3.16 -5.13 -12.12
CA ASN A 170 -3.84 -3.85 -12.31
C ASN A 170 -4.88 -3.86 -13.43
N SER A 171 -4.81 -4.78 -14.40
CA SER A 171 -5.69 -4.81 -15.58
C SER A 171 -7.17 -4.95 -15.24
N ARG A 172 -7.50 -5.54 -14.08
CA ARG A 172 -8.86 -5.59 -13.52
C ARG A 172 -9.50 -4.21 -13.33
N PHE A 173 -8.70 -3.17 -13.20
CA PHE A 173 -9.14 -1.78 -13.06
C PHE A 173 -9.28 -1.07 -14.41
N PHE A 174 -8.64 -1.58 -15.47
CA PHE A 174 -8.54 -0.91 -16.78
C PHE A 174 -9.20 -1.69 -17.92
N GLY A 175 -10.19 -2.53 -17.63
CA GLY A 175 -10.89 -3.30 -18.66
C GLY A 175 -10.00 -4.23 -19.50
N GLY A 176 -8.78 -4.54 -19.04
CA GLY A 176 -7.81 -5.38 -19.75
C GLY A 176 -6.72 -4.66 -20.56
N ASP A 177 -6.66 -3.32 -20.55
CA ASP A 177 -5.69 -2.57 -21.37
C ASP A 177 -4.29 -2.46 -20.72
N LEU A 178 -3.24 -2.69 -21.52
CA LEU A 178 -1.86 -2.98 -21.09
C LEU A 178 -0.88 -1.79 -21.28
N GLU A 179 -1.28 -0.71 -21.95
CA GLU A 179 -0.37 0.30 -22.53
C GLU A 179 -0.02 1.50 -21.61
N LEU A 180 -0.50 1.56 -20.36
CA LEU A 180 -0.34 2.76 -19.51
C LEU A 180 0.60 2.50 -18.33
N VAL A 181 1.77 3.15 -18.32
CA VAL A 181 2.86 2.77 -17.39
C VAL A 181 3.54 3.97 -16.69
N PRO A 182 3.43 4.03 -15.34
CA PRO A 182 4.08 5.01 -14.48
C PRO A 182 5.22 4.54 -13.58
N LYS A 183 5.94 5.52 -13.03
CA LYS A 183 7.39 5.42 -12.91
C LYS A 183 7.96 6.28 -11.77
N MET A 184 7.93 5.82 -10.51
CA MET A 184 8.58 6.52 -9.40
C MET A 184 8.98 5.66 -8.20
N ALA A 185 9.96 6.17 -7.46
CA ALA A 185 10.43 5.69 -6.17
C ALA A 185 10.86 6.91 -5.36
N LEU A 186 10.54 6.91 -4.07
CA LEU A 186 10.85 8.01 -3.16
C LEU A 186 11.74 7.51 -2.02
N THR A 187 12.76 8.30 -1.66
CA THR A 187 13.63 8.04 -0.51
C THR A 187 13.16 8.82 0.72
N ALA A 188 13.16 8.20 1.89
CA ALA A 188 12.67 8.80 3.13
C ALA A 188 13.57 8.55 4.34
N ARG A 189 13.34 9.30 5.42
CA ARG A 189 14.06 9.16 6.71
C ARG A 189 13.53 8.00 7.54
N GLU A 190 12.24 7.71 7.40
CA GLU A 190 11.53 6.64 8.07
C GLU A 190 10.61 5.97 7.07
N VAL A 191 10.56 4.63 7.07
CA VAL A 191 9.72 3.86 6.16
C VAL A 191 8.85 2.89 6.94
N VAL A 192 7.55 2.94 6.69
CA VAL A 192 6.54 2.04 7.23
C VAL A 192 5.88 1.29 6.09
N ILE A 193 5.91 -0.03 6.12
CA ILE A 193 5.30 -0.87 5.08
C ILE A 193 4.12 -1.62 5.67
N ILE A 194 2.97 -1.56 4.99
CA ILE A 194 1.82 -2.40 5.28
C ILE A 194 1.80 -3.62 4.35
N VAL A 195 1.68 -4.82 4.92
CA VAL A 195 1.62 -6.08 4.16
C VAL A 195 0.47 -6.93 4.69
N THR A 196 -0.54 -7.19 3.87
CA THR A 196 -1.75 -7.89 4.32
C THR A 196 -2.19 -8.96 3.33
N GLY A 197 -2.54 -10.14 3.84
CA GLY A 197 -3.10 -11.26 3.11
C GLY A 197 -2.06 -12.26 2.57
N ALA A 198 -2.50 -13.50 2.40
CA ALA A 198 -1.68 -14.64 2.02
C ALA A 198 -0.96 -14.46 0.67
N GLY A 199 -1.56 -13.72 -0.28
CA GLY A 199 -0.95 -13.45 -1.58
C GLY A 199 0.35 -12.64 -1.53
N LYS A 200 0.73 -12.10 -0.36
CA LYS A 200 1.97 -11.35 -0.14
C LYS A 200 2.98 -12.10 0.72
N SER A 201 2.67 -13.31 1.20
CA SER A 201 3.48 -14.02 2.17
C SER A 201 4.88 -14.38 1.64
N LEU A 202 4.94 -14.87 0.40
CA LEU A 202 6.21 -15.18 -0.25
C LEU A 202 7.09 -13.93 -0.40
N ALA A 203 6.50 -12.81 -0.83
CA ALA A 203 7.22 -11.55 -0.98
C ALA A 203 7.77 -11.06 0.36
N LEU A 204 6.96 -11.13 1.42
CA LEU A 204 7.38 -10.78 2.78
C LEU A 204 8.55 -11.65 3.23
N GLN A 205 8.47 -12.97 3.02
CA GLN A 205 9.52 -13.92 3.35
C GLN A 205 10.83 -13.59 2.65
N LYS A 206 10.79 -13.35 1.33
CA LYS A 206 11.98 -13.02 0.54
C LYS A 206 12.62 -11.71 0.99
N CYS A 207 11.81 -10.73 1.38
CA CYS A 207 12.31 -9.41 1.77
C CYS A 207 12.83 -9.35 3.21
N ILE A 208 12.37 -10.22 4.11
CA ILE A 208 12.78 -10.23 5.53
C ILE A 208 13.84 -11.29 5.82
N GLU A 209 13.67 -12.51 5.30
CA GLU A 209 14.56 -13.64 5.59
C GLU A 209 15.59 -13.90 4.48
N GLY A 210 15.32 -13.43 3.27
CA GLY A 210 16.28 -13.47 2.17
C GLY A 210 17.37 -12.39 2.32
N GLY A 211 18.44 -12.53 1.55
CA GLY A 211 19.45 -11.46 1.42
C GLY A 211 18.93 -10.29 0.59
N VAL A 212 19.58 -9.14 0.73
CA VAL A 212 19.34 -7.95 -0.12
C VAL A 212 19.48 -8.34 -1.60
N ASN A 213 18.40 -8.18 -2.36
CA ASN A 213 18.29 -8.64 -3.73
C ASN A 213 17.40 -7.71 -4.56
N HIS A 214 17.91 -7.23 -5.69
CA HIS A 214 17.16 -6.36 -6.60
C HIS A 214 15.96 -7.03 -7.28
N MET A 215 15.83 -8.35 -7.21
CA MET A 215 14.63 -9.08 -7.64
C MET A 215 13.49 -8.99 -6.62
N TRP A 216 13.79 -8.61 -5.38
CA TRP A 216 12.84 -8.39 -4.29
C TRP A 216 13.13 -7.02 -3.69
N THR A 217 12.75 -5.95 -4.39
CA THR A 217 13.31 -4.60 -4.13
C THR A 217 13.02 -4.07 -2.73
N LEU A 218 11.94 -4.51 -2.09
CA LEU A 218 11.65 -4.21 -0.68
C LEU A 218 12.74 -4.75 0.28
N SER A 219 13.52 -5.77 -0.11
CA SER A 219 14.68 -6.25 0.67
C SER A 219 15.72 -5.15 0.94
N ALA A 220 15.73 -4.07 0.16
CA ALA A 220 16.56 -2.88 0.45
C ALA A 220 16.25 -2.25 1.82
N LEU A 221 15.05 -2.48 2.39
CA LEU A 221 14.71 -2.02 3.74
C LEU A 221 15.59 -2.60 4.84
N GLN A 222 16.28 -3.71 4.58
CA GLN A 222 17.29 -4.26 5.49
C GLN A 222 18.46 -3.29 5.70
N LEU A 223 18.74 -2.44 4.72
CA LEU A 223 19.79 -1.42 4.78
C LEU A 223 19.29 -0.09 5.37
N HIS A 224 17.97 0.07 5.54
CA HIS A 224 17.38 1.32 6.01
C HIS A 224 17.45 1.41 7.54
N PRO A 225 17.99 2.51 8.12
CA PRO A 225 18.20 2.62 9.57
C PRO A 225 16.90 2.63 10.37
N HIS A 226 15.80 3.10 9.77
CA HIS A 226 14.50 3.25 10.43
C HIS A 226 13.37 2.66 9.58
N SER A 227 13.36 1.34 9.45
CA SER A 227 12.31 0.58 8.75
C SER A 227 11.39 -0.16 9.71
N MET A 228 10.09 -0.09 9.45
CA MET A 228 9.05 -0.87 10.11
C MET A 228 8.16 -1.55 9.06
N VAL A 229 7.92 -2.83 9.25
CA VAL A 229 6.92 -3.60 8.50
C VAL A 229 5.81 -3.96 9.46
N VAL A 230 4.56 -3.72 9.06
CA VAL A 230 3.36 -4.08 9.80
C VAL A 230 2.56 -5.04 8.93
N CYS A 231 2.21 -6.21 9.47
CA CYS A 231 1.49 -7.22 8.71
C CYS A 231 0.39 -7.92 9.49
N ASP A 232 -0.53 -8.56 8.78
CA ASP A 232 -1.46 -9.53 9.35
C ASP A 232 -0.84 -10.93 9.44
N GLU A 233 -1.49 -11.86 10.14
CA GLU A 233 -1.03 -13.25 10.26
C GLU A 233 -0.93 -13.95 8.90
N ASP A 234 -1.90 -13.74 8.00
CA ASP A 234 -1.91 -14.35 6.67
C ASP A 234 -0.68 -13.97 5.84
N ALA A 235 -0.16 -12.76 5.98
CA ALA A 235 1.08 -12.35 5.31
C ALA A 235 2.31 -13.09 5.87
N THR A 236 2.23 -13.77 7.02
CA THR A 236 3.37 -14.46 7.63
C THR A 236 3.48 -15.95 7.29
N LEU A 237 2.57 -16.50 6.48
CA LEU A 237 2.47 -17.94 6.21
C LEU A 237 3.77 -18.60 5.70
N GLU A 238 4.60 -17.85 4.97
CA GLU A 238 5.89 -18.34 4.44
C GLU A 238 7.07 -18.02 5.36
N LEU A 239 6.87 -17.24 6.42
CA LEU A 239 7.92 -16.95 7.40
C LEU A 239 8.22 -18.16 8.28
N ARG A 240 9.47 -18.28 8.71
CA ARG A 240 9.83 -19.30 9.70
C ARG A 240 9.15 -18.98 11.03
N VAL A 241 8.66 -20.02 11.69
CA VAL A 241 8.07 -19.93 13.05
C VAL A 241 9.00 -19.20 14.03
N LYS A 242 10.32 -19.42 13.94
CA LYS A 242 11.31 -18.74 14.78
C LYS A 242 11.34 -17.23 14.52
N THR A 243 11.23 -16.79 13.28
CA THR A 243 11.18 -15.38 12.89
C THR A 243 9.96 -14.68 13.49
N VAL A 244 8.78 -15.28 13.34
CA VAL A 244 7.53 -14.77 13.90
C VAL A 244 7.63 -14.66 15.43
N LYS A 245 8.06 -15.75 16.11
CA LYS A 245 8.21 -15.77 17.57
C LYS A 245 9.22 -14.72 18.07
N TYR A 246 10.31 -14.52 17.33
CA TYR A 246 11.33 -13.53 17.67
C TYR A 246 10.80 -12.10 17.63
N PHE A 247 10.06 -11.73 16.58
CA PHE A 247 9.52 -10.37 16.49
C PHE A 247 8.35 -10.12 17.44
N LYS A 248 7.49 -11.11 17.67
CA LYS A 248 6.45 -11.04 18.72
C LYS A 248 7.05 -10.83 20.10
N SER A 249 8.13 -11.54 20.45
CA SER A 249 8.77 -11.38 21.77
C SER A 249 9.47 -10.02 21.92
N ILE A 250 10.08 -9.48 20.86
CA ILE A 250 10.65 -8.11 20.88
C ILE A 250 9.57 -7.07 21.14
N GLU A 251 8.41 -7.22 20.51
CA GLU A 251 7.30 -6.28 20.69
C GLU A 251 6.73 -6.35 22.11
N GLU A 252 6.56 -7.56 22.67
CA GLU A 252 6.13 -7.76 24.06
C GLU A 252 7.07 -7.08 25.05
N VAL A 253 8.38 -7.26 24.89
CA VAL A 253 9.41 -6.59 25.70
C VAL A 253 9.31 -5.07 25.54
N SER A 254 9.20 -4.57 24.31
CA SER A 254 9.08 -3.14 24.03
C SER A 254 7.87 -2.52 24.73
N ASN A 255 6.73 -3.20 24.68
CA ASN A 255 5.48 -2.77 25.33
C ASN A 255 5.59 -2.83 26.86
N ARG A 256 6.16 -3.90 27.41
CA ARG A 256 6.29 -4.11 28.85
C ARG A 256 7.19 -3.09 29.53
N PHE A 257 8.25 -2.65 28.85
CA PHE A 257 9.22 -1.71 29.41
C PHE A 257 9.06 -0.28 28.88
N GLY A 258 8.04 -0.01 28.05
CA GLY A 258 7.81 1.31 27.45
C GLY A 258 8.93 1.76 26.50
N ILE A 259 9.77 0.83 26.04
CA ILE A 259 10.90 1.11 25.15
C ILE A 259 10.34 1.15 23.73
N THR A 260 9.96 2.34 23.27
CA THR A 260 9.72 2.54 21.84
C THR A 260 11.07 2.71 21.15
N GLN A 261 11.33 1.93 20.09
CA GLN A 261 12.40 2.21 19.13
C GLN A 261 12.06 3.51 18.38
N ALA A 262 12.18 4.64 19.08
CA ALA A 262 11.92 5.97 18.56
C ALA A 262 13.17 6.48 17.83
N ILE A 263 12.95 7.21 16.75
CA ILE A 263 14.03 7.89 16.03
C ILE A 263 14.71 8.91 16.96
N PRO A 264 16.05 8.96 17.03
CA PRO A 264 16.77 9.94 17.84
C PRO A 264 16.46 11.38 17.38
N ILE A 265 16.35 12.29 18.35
CA ILE A 265 15.95 13.70 18.16
C ILE A 265 16.85 14.42 17.13
N SER A 266 18.11 14.01 16.99
CA SER A 266 19.05 14.59 16.01
C SER A 266 18.62 14.45 14.54
N VAL A 267 17.79 13.45 14.21
CA VAL A 267 17.22 13.28 12.86
C VAL A 267 15.97 14.15 12.64
N GLN A 268 15.41 14.74 13.70
CA GLN A 268 14.20 15.57 13.66
C GLN A 268 14.47 17.07 13.40
N MET A 269 15.72 17.53 13.50
CA MET A 269 16.05 18.94 13.31
C MET A 269 16.18 19.26 11.81
N ARG A 270 15.32 20.15 11.31
CA ARG A 270 15.38 20.76 9.98
C ARG A 270 15.71 22.24 10.08
N ALA A 271 16.40 22.76 9.06
CA ALA A 271 16.41 24.19 8.79
C ALA A 271 15.00 24.65 8.34
N PRO A 272 14.62 25.92 8.56
CA PRO A 272 13.32 26.45 8.13
C PRO A 272 13.09 26.27 6.62
N VAL A 273 11.89 25.84 6.24
CA VAL A 273 11.52 25.69 4.81
C VAL A 273 11.14 27.07 4.26
N PRO A 274 11.75 27.55 3.16
CA PRO A 274 11.34 28.80 2.52
C PRO A 274 9.93 28.69 1.92
N GLU A 275 9.19 29.80 1.82
CA GLU A 275 7.91 29.84 1.10
C GLU A 275 8.17 29.59 -0.40
N ILE A 276 7.63 28.48 -0.94
CA ILE A 276 7.85 28.10 -2.35
C ILE A 276 6.57 28.36 -3.17
N SER A 277 6.56 29.41 -3.98
CA SER A 277 5.59 29.63 -5.06
C SER A 277 6.03 28.89 -6.33
N VAL A 278 5.52 27.68 -6.52
CA VAL A 278 5.58 26.98 -7.82
C VAL A 278 4.18 27.02 -8.42
N GLU A 279 4.08 27.22 -9.73
CA GLU A 279 2.83 27.10 -10.48
C GLU A 279 2.33 25.65 -10.35
N ARG A 280 1.32 25.44 -9.49
CA ARG A 280 0.82 24.12 -9.10
C ARG A 280 -0.54 23.87 -9.73
N LEU A 281 -0.74 22.65 -10.23
CA LEU A 281 -1.93 22.24 -10.97
C LEU A 281 -3.21 22.29 -10.11
N ALA A 282 -4.23 23.01 -10.59
CA ALA A 282 -5.58 23.13 -10.00
C ALA A 282 -6.26 21.75 -9.83
N PRO A 283 -7.26 21.55 -8.96
CA PRO A 283 -7.83 20.22 -8.71
C PRO A 283 -8.59 19.69 -9.95
N PRO A 284 -8.95 18.39 -9.98
CA PRO A 284 -9.90 17.86 -10.95
C PRO A 284 -11.11 18.78 -11.13
N SER A 285 -11.52 18.97 -12.37
CA SER A 285 -12.56 19.96 -12.73
C SER A 285 -13.94 19.65 -12.15
N LYS A 286 -14.14 18.42 -11.66
CA LYS A 286 -15.39 17.94 -11.06
C LYS A 286 -15.10 17.33 -9.68
N PRO A 287 -15.73 17.81 -8.59
CA PRO A 287 -15.76 17.03 -7.36
C PRO A 287 -16.46 15.70 -7.66
N PRO A 288 -15.94 14.54 -7.22
CA PRO A 288 -16.65 13.29 -7.37
C PRO A 288 -18.02 13.46 -6.72
N SER A 289 -19.10 13.14 -7.46
CA SER A 289 -20.45 13.14 -6.94
C SER A 289 -20.43 12.40 -5.62
N ARG A 290 -20.88 13.05 -4.54
CA ARG A 290 -20.95 12.49 -3.19
C ARG A 290 -21.72 11.17 -3.28
N ALA A 291 -21.01 10.06 -3.43
CA ALA A 291 -21.63 8.76 -3.41
C ALA A 291 -22.14 8.58 -1.98
N VAL A 292 -23.46 8.61 -1.83
CA VAL A 292 -24.13 8.12 -0.64
C VAL A 292 -23.70 6.66 -0.55
N THR A 293 -22.80 6.33 0.36
CA THR A 293 -22.52 4.93 0.73
C THR A 293 -23.86 4.31 1.12
N PRO A 294 -24.36 3.29 0.40
CA PRO A 294 -25.44 2.48 0.93
C PRO A 294 -24.89 1.75 2.14
N ASP A 295 -25.63 1.80 3.25
CA ASP A 295 -25.30 1.03 4.45
C ASP A 295 -25.03 -0.43 4.07
N LEU A 296 -23.82 -0.89 4.39
CA LEU A 296 -23.42 -2.29 4.20
C LEU A 296 -24.10 -3.15 5.28
N TYR A 297 -25.39 -3.43 5.09
CA TYR A 297 -26.01 -4.58 5.72
C TYR A 297 -25.66 -5.86 4.94
N PRO A 298 -25.31 -6.97 5.60
CA PRO A 298 -25.07 -8.23 4.93
C PRO A 298 -26.38 -8.77 4.35
N ASP A 299 -26.55 -8.59 3.05
CA ASP A 299 -27.61 -9.24 2.26
C ASP A 299 -27.34 -10.75 2.24
N SER A 300 -28.16 -11.52 2.96
CA SER A 300 -28.04 -12.98 3.02
C SER A 300 -28.33 -13.59 1.64
N MET A 301 -27.51 -14.56 1.21
CA MET A 301 -27.68 -15.29 -0.07
C MET A 301 -29.08 -15.92 -0.29
N ALA A 302 -29.91 -16.01 0.75
CA ALA A 302 -31.30 -16.50 0.67
C ALA A 302 -32.27 -15.54 -0.04
N SER A 303 -31.93 -14.25 -0.17
CA SER A 303 -32.79 -13.24 -0.83
C SER A 303 -32.72 -13.26 -2.36
N ARG A 304 -31.82 -14.05 -2.96
CA ARG A 304 -31.48 -14.01 -4.39
C ARG A 304 -31.92 -15.23 -5.21
N LEU A 305 -32.72 -16.13 -4.63
CA LEU A 305 -33.28 -17.27 -5.37
C LEU A 305 -34.75 -16.97 -5.74
N PRO A 306 -35.12 -16.95 -7.03
CA PRO A 306 -36.52 -16.91 -7.41
C PRO A 306 -37.20 -18.21 -6.99
N ALA A 307 -38.41 -18.10 -6.43
CA ALA A 307 -39.25 -19.23 -6.08
C ALA A 307 -39.48 -20.11 -7.33
N PHE A 308 -38.90 -21.30 -7.35
CA PHE A 308 -39.22 -22.31 -8.36
C PHE A 308 -40.59 -22.91 -8.03
N GLU A 309 -41.60 -22.48 -8.78
CA GLU A 309 -42.91 -23.12 -8.81
C GLU A 309 -42.80 -24.56 -9.31
N ASN A 310 -43.52 -25.45 -8.62
CA ASN A 310 -43.79 -26.84 -8.98
C ASN A 310 -44.17 -27.00 -10.46
N ARG A 311 -43.35 -27.76 -11.21
CA ARG A 311 -43.85 -28.57 -12.31
C ARG A 311 -43.28 -29.99 -12.26
N SER A 312 -44.20 -30.90 -12.00
CA SER A 312 -44.09 -32.34 -12.01
C SER A 312 -43.50 -32.85 -13.33
N LEU A 313 -42.41 -33.59 -13.27
CA LEU A 313 -42.04 -34.58 -14.28
C LEU A 313 -41.65 -35.87 -13.56
N MET A 314 -42.53 -36.85 -13.67
CA MET A 314 -42.31 -38.24 -13.27
C MET A 314 -41.14 -38.82 -14.06
N PHE A 315 -40.12 -39.37 -13.37
CA PHE A 315 -39.37 -40.54 -13.84
C PHE A 315 -38.87 -41.31 -12.60
N ALA A 316 -39.06 -42.63 -12.62
CA ALA A 316 -38.85 -43.58 -11.53
C ALA A 316 -37.35 -43.88 -11.27
N PRO A 317 -36.98 -44.42 -10.09
CA PRO A 317 -35.60 -44.69 -9.74
C PRO A 317 -35.15 -46.07 -10.24
N GLU A 318 -34.09 -46.14 -11.03
CA GLU A 318 -33.31 -47.36 -11.24
C GLU A 318 -31.86 -47.13 -10.81
N ASP A 319 -31.33 -48.18 -10.17
CA ASP A 319 -30.07 -48.26 -9.44
C ASP A 319 -28.79 -48.16 -10.29
N LEU A 320 -27.67 -47.95 -9.57
CA LEU A 320 -26.25 -48.33 -9.84
C LEU A 320 -25.29 -47.22 -10.31
N PRO A 321 -23.96 -47.33 -10.03
CA PRO A 321 -23.34 -47.30 -8.70
C PRO A 321 -22.14 -46.32 -8.64
N PHE A 322 -21.68 -45.99 -7.42
CA PHE A 322 -20.45 -45.20 -7.18
C PHE A 322 -19.19 -45.99 -7.57
N ASP A 323 -18.43 -45.49 -8.54
CA ASP A 323 -17.12 -46.04 -8.90
C ASP A 323 -15.98 -45.25 -8.21
N ARG A 324 -15.16 -45.94 -7.43
CA ARG A 324 -14.03 -45.36 -6.68
C ARG A 324 -12.81 -45.26 -7.61
N MET A 325 -12.17 -44.09 -7.68
CA MET A 325 -10.89 -43.87 -8.36
C MET A 325 -9.75 -44.68 -7.70
N GLY A 326 -9.65 -45.97 -8.03
CA GLY A 326 -8.55 -46.85 -7.60
C GLY A 326 -8.10 -47.88 -8.64
N SER A 327 -8.70 -47.89 -9.83
CA SER A 327 -8.52 -48.96 -10.83
C SER A 327 -8.09 -48.43 -12.20
N ARG A 328 -7.05 -47.60 -12.23
CA ARG A 328 -6.33 -47.29 -13.49
C ARG A 328 -4.85 -47.13 -13.20
N PHE A 329 -4.10 -48.23 -13.16
CA PHE A 329 -2.73 -48.36 -13.68
C PHE A 329 -2.30 -49.83 -13.60
N SER A 330 -2.11 -50.45 -14.76
CA SER A 330 -1.45 -51.74 -14.96
C SER A 330 -0.10 -51.49 -15.64
N GLY A 331 0.99 -51.97 -15.04
CA GLY A 331 2.35 -51.92 -15.58
C GLY A 331 3.30 -52.79 -14.74
N PRO A 332 4.30 -53.47 -15.35
CA PRO A 332 4.71 -54.81 -14.93
C PRO A 332 5.80 -54.84 -13.86
N ALA A 333 5.83 -55.98 -13.15
CA ALA A 333 6.83 -56.36 -12.17
C ALA A 333 8.24 -56.46 -12.77
N MET A 334 9.25 -55.98 -12.03
CA MET A 334 10.63 -56.45 -12.17
C MET A 334 11.15 -56.87 -10.80
N THR A 335 11.68 -58.09 -10.78
CA THR A 335 12.39 -58.75 -9.70
C THR A 335 13.90 -58.52 -9.83
N VAL A 336 14.54 -58.37 -8.66
CA VAL A 336 15.98 -58.29 -8.32
C VAL A 336 16.69 -56.98 -8.66
#